data_AF-A0A947BKS3-F1
#
_entry.id   AF-A0A947BKS3-F1
#
_cell.length_a   1.000
_cell.length_b   1.000
_cell.length_c   1.000
_cell.angle_alpha   90.00
_cell.angle_beta   90.00
_cell.angle_gamma   90.00
#
_symmetry.space_group_name_H-M   'P 1'
#
loop_
_entity.id
_entity.type
_entity.pdbx_description
1 polymer ?
#
loop_
_entity_poly.entity_id
_entity_poly.type
_entity_poly.pdbx_seq_one_letter_code
_entity_poly.pdbx_strand_id
1 'polypeptide(L)'
;APQSRQEREFELINNYKQRGLNADDKLSQAVYRSLYRVLGSIATTRGFVGNDPGYLKNICVRHACNYLGSREIGSKVGKLVDEAITTEGYERIADAEKPILISLKGASAAGKSSLRPMLSEMMAELGIEDHGYGTISPDIWRRMLLDYDALGESYKYAGRFTSHEINIIDTKLDHYIRAKAEERKSIPHLMVDRFRFDSFASEKITSVLHKTYVRYIDTMYMYFVVTPPEATVERGWERGLMRGRYKAVEDFLGHCVEAYAGMPKLLFKWLANDKPRYFFEFLDNSVPMGTYPELIARGTQGQMQIYRVRPLIDIDRYQRINVLATSPDQVAAASEQLKVENNLGFLRQCIAKFKLIEFVDLTTDNCFMAIRSGSFELVDTELFRQNLVDQTLHDIVSLLAPDLLTG
;
A
#
# COMPACT_ATOMS: atom_id res chain seq x y z
N ALA A 1 -2.08 -21.10 41.13
CA ALA A 1 -1.27 -19.90 41.42
C ALA A 1 -2.19 -18.68 41.45
N PRO A 2 -1.96 -17.66 42.29
CA PRO A 2 -2.74 -16.42 42.23
C PRO A 2 -2.49 -15.73 40.90
N GLN A 3 -3.58 -15.33 40.24
CA GLN A 3 -3.56 -14.64 38.96
C GLN A 3 -2.78 -13.32 39.05
N SER A 4 -1.91 -13.05 38.08
CA SER A 4 -1.13 -11.83 38.02
C SER A 4 -2.02 -10.60 37.78
N ARG A 5 -1.54 -9.41 38.16
CA ARG A 5 -2.24 -8.15 37.90
C ARG A 5 -2.55 -7.98 36.41
N GLN A 6 -1.61 -8.35 35.55
CA GLN A 6 -1.72 -8.20 34.10
C GLN A 6 -2.83 -9.11 33.54
N GLU A 7 -2.87 -10.38 33.97
CA GLU A 7 -3.94 -11.32 33.59
C GLU A 7 -5.33 -10.81 33.99
N ARG A 8 -5.48 -10.25 35.21
CA ARG A 8 -6.75 -9.65 35.66
C ARG A 8 -7.16 -8.44 34.82
N GLU A 9 -6.22 -7.56 34.51
CA GLU A 9 -6.47 -6.38 33.68
C GLU A 9 -6.92 -6.80 32.26
N PHE A 10 -6.26 -7.79 31.66
CA PHE A 10 -6.64 -8.31 30.35
C PHE A 10 -8.00 -9.03 30.34
N GLU A 11 -8.32 -9.79 31.39
CA GLU A 11 -9.66 -10.40 31.54
C GLU A 11 -10.76 -9.36 31.64
N LEU A 12 -10.57 -8.31 32.44
CA LEU A 12 -11.52 -7.19 32.55
C LEU A 12 -11.69 -6.48 31.20
N ILE A 13 -10.59 -6.21 30.51
CA ILE A 13 -10.62 -5.61 29.17
C ILE A 13 -11.42 -6.50 28.20
N ASN A 14 -11.17 -7.81 28.19
CA ASN A 14 -11.90 -8.76 27.36
C ASN A 14 -13.39 -8.86 27.73
N ASN A 15 -13.74 -8.69 29.01
CA ASN A 15 -15.14 -8.64 29.44
C ASN A 15 -15.89 -7.45 28.80
N TYR A 16 -15.25 -6.27 28.71
CA TYR A 16 -15.86 -5.13 27.99
C TYR A 16 -16.17 -5.45 26.53
N LYS A 17 -15.35 -6.25 25.85
CA LYS A 17 -15.66 -6.69 24.47
C LYS A 17 -16.97 -7.48 24.43
N GLN A 18 -17.16 -8.44 25.34
CA GLN A 18 -18.37 -9.27 25.39
C GLN A 18 -19.60 -8.42 25.74
N ARG A 19 -19.50 -7.54 26.74
CA ARG A 19 -20.58 -6.60 27.10
C ARG A 19 -20.95 -5.68 25.94
N GLY A 20 -19.96 -5.24 25.16
CA GLY A 20 -20.20 -4.43 23.97
C GLY A 20 -20.91 -5.20 22.85
N LEU A 21 -20.67 -6.49 22.68
CA LEU A 21 -21.36 -7.32 21.69
C LEU A 21 -22.82 -7.63 22.10
N ASN A 22 -23.06 -7.74 23.41
CA ASN A 22 -24.38 -8.06 23.97
C ASN A 22 -25.20 -6.82 24.38
N ALA A 23 -24.72 -5.61 24.10
CA ALA A 23 -25.43 -4.39 24.49
C ALA A 23 -26.56 -4.07 23.49
N ASP A 24 -27.73 -3.71 24.02
CA ASP A 24 -28.94 -3.48 23.23
C ASP A 24 -28.99 -2.10 22.56
N ASP A 25 -28.22 -1.13 23.05
CA ASP A 25 -28.22 0.23 22.55
C ASP A 25 -26.84 0.67 22.00
N LYS A 26 -26.88 1.55 21.00
CA LYS A 26 -25.67 2.05 20.31
C LYS A 26 -24.70 2.78 21.24
N LEU A 27 -25.22 3.46 22.29
CA LEU A 27 -24.39 4.20 23.23
C LEU A 27 -23.56 3.25 24.08
N SER A 28 -24.21 2.26 24.70
CA SER A 28 -23.54 1.21 25.48
C SER A 28 -22.54 0.43 24.63
N GLN A 29 -22.90 0.03 23.41
CA GLN A 29 -21.99 -0.63 22.47
C GLN A 29 -20.72 0.22 22.23
N ALA A 30 -20.88 1.52 21.98
CA ALA A 30 -19.75 2.42 21.74
C ALA A 30 -18.88 2.63 22.99
N VAL A 31 -19.49 2.73 24.17
CA VAL A 31 -18.77 2.88 25.45
C VAL A 31 -17.94 1.64 25.72
N TYR A 32 -18.54 0.45 25.68
CA TYR A 32 -17.81 -0.81 25.91
C TYR A 32 -16.75 -1.08 24.86
N ARG A 33 -17.03 -0.80 23.58
CA ARG A 33 -16.03 -0.84 22.51
C ARG A 33 -14.85 0.10 22.81
N SER A 34 -15.12 1.29 23.33
CA SER A 34 -14.08 2.28 23.62
C SER A 34 -13.24 1.87 24.83
N LEU A 35 -13.87 1.36 25.89
CA LEU A 35 -13.17 0.78 27.03
C LEU A 35 -12.25 -0.36 26.58
N TYR A 36 -12.77 -1.31 25.80
CA TYR A 36 -11.97 -2.41 25.27
C TYR A 36 -10.77 -1.91 24.43
N ARG A 37 -11.00 -1.02 23.47
CA ARG A 37 -9.94 -0.57 22.55
C ARG A 37 -8.90 0.32 23.21
N VAL A 38 -9.33 1.30 24.01
CA VAL A 38 -8.42 2.26 24.66
C VAL A 38 -7.59 1.57 25.73
N LEU A 39 -8.25 0.85 26.66
CA LEU A 39 -7.54 0.19 27.75
C LEU A 39 -6.67 -0.96 27.23
N GLY A 40 -7.16 -1.73 26.25
CA GLY A 40 -6.37 -2.77 25.58
C GLY A 40 -5.13 -2.20 24.88
N SER A 41 -5.25 -1.06 24.20
CA SER A 41 -4.10 -0.40 23.58
C SER A 41 -3.08 0.06 24.63
N ILE A 42 -3.53 0.67 25.73
CA ILE A 42 -2.63 1.13 26.80
C ILE A 42 -1.91 -0.07 27.45
N ALA A 43 -2.66 -1.12 27.80
CA ALA A 43 -2.11 -2.32 28.42
C ALA A 43 -1.11 -3.05 27.51
N THR A 44 -1.38 -3.12 26.20
CA THR A 44 -0.48 -3.78 25.25
C THR A 44 0.82 -2.98 25.07
N THR A 45 0.74 -1.65 25.03
CA THR A 45 1.93 -0.80 24.82
C THR A 45 2.76 -0.62 26.10
N ARG A 46 2.14 -0.54 27.28
CA ARG A 46 2.82 -0.24 28.55
C ARG A 46 2.97 -1.44 29.49
N GLY A 47 2.32 -2.56 29.18
CA GLY A 47 2.23 -3.74 30.05
C GLY A 47 1.13 -3.68 31.11
N PHE A 48 0.54 -2.51 31.36
CA PHE A 48 -0.55 -2.28 32.33
C PHE A 48 -1.38 -1.04 31.97
N VAL A 49 -2.60 -0.92 32.52
CA VAL A 49 -3.56 0.16 32.18
C VAL A 49 -3.21 1.52 32.84
N GLY A 50 -2.57 1.49 34.01
CA GLY A 50 -2.29 2.67 34.83
C GLY A 50 -3.39 2.98 35.84
N ASN A 51 -3.14 3.95 36.73
CA ASN A 51 -3.95 4.19 37.93
C ASN A 51 -4.60 5.60 37.96
N ASP A 52 -4.75 6.30 36.83
CA ASP A 52 -5.46 7.59 36.75
C ASP A 52 -6.84 7.40 36.12
N PRO A 53 -7.91 7.26 36.92
CA PRO A 53 -9.26 7.03 36.39
C PRO A 53 -9.80 8.24 35.64
N GLY A 54 -9.37 9.47 35.99
CA GLY A 54 -9.82 10.69 35.34
C GLY A 54 -9.33 10.77 33.90
N TYR A 55 -8.04 10.50 33.70
CA TYR A 55 -7.42 10.43 32.38
C TYR A 55 -8.02 9.30 31.54
N LEU A 56 -8.14 8.09 32.10
CA LEU A 56 -8.70 6.93 31.40
C LEU A 56 -10.16 7.17 30.97
N LYS A 57 -10.98 7.74 31.87
CA LYS A 57 -12.35 8.14 31.56
C LYS A 57 -12.38 9.15 30.43
N ASN A 58 -11.56 10.20 30.48
CA ASN A 58 -11.54 11.25 29.46
C ASN A 58 -11.25 10.67 28.06
N ILE A 59 -10.22 9.84 27.93
CA ILE A 59 -9.87 9.24 26.63
C ILE A 59 -10.95 8.27 26.15
N CYS A 60 -11.48 7.42 27.04
CA CYS A 60 -12.55 6.49 26.66
C CYS A 60 -13.82 7.22 26.19
N VAL A 61 -14.21 8.29 26.89
CA VAL A 61 -15.36 9.12 26.52
C VAL A 61 -15.10 9.82 25.19
N ARG A 62 -13.94 10.46 24.99
CA ARG A 62 -13.59 11.09 23.70
C ARG A 62 -13.61 10.10 22.55
N HIS A 63 -13.09 8.89 22.76
CA HIS A 63 -13.11 7.84 21.73
C HIS A 63 -14.53 7.36 21.43
N ALA A 64 -15.40 7.21 22.44
CA ALA A 64 -16.81 6.85 22.26
C ALA A 64 -17.59 7.96 21.52
N CYS A 65 -17.41 9.22 21.94
CA CYS A 65 -18.01 10.38 21.30
C CYS A 65 -17.55 10.55 19.85
N ASN A 66 -16.26 10.36 19.55
CA ASN A 66 -15.78 10.40 18.16
C ASN A 66 -16.38 9.26 17.33
N TYR A 67 -16.55 8.07 17.90
CA TYR A 67 -17.15 6.94 17.18
C TYR A 67 -18.64 7.16 16.86
N LEU A 68 -19.45 7.56 17.84
CA LEU A 68 -20.88 7.79 17.64
C LEU A 68 -21.18 9.12 16.95
N GLY A 69 -20.57 10.20 17.44
CA GLY A 69 -20.76 11.54 16.90
C GLY A 69 -20.39 11.61 15.42
N SER A 70 -19.32 10.93 15.00
CA SER A 70 -18.98 10.85 13.57
C SER A 70 -20.04 10.16 12.72
N ARG A 71 -20.79 9.18 13.26
CA ARG A 71 -21.87 8.51 12.53
C ARG A 71 -23.12 9.38 12.46
N GLU A 72 -23.46 10.04 13.56
CA GLU A 72 -24.61 10.95 13.61
C GLU A 72 -24.41 12.18 12.71
N ILE A 73 -23.23 12.79 12.77
CA ILE A 73 -22.84 13.88 11.86
C ILE A 73 -22.85 13.36 10.41
N GLY A 74 -22.23 12.21 10.16
CA GLY A 74 -22.18 11.60 8.83
C GLY A 74 -23.57 11.31 8.26
N SER A 75 -24.53 10.88 9.08
CA SER A 75 -25.93 10.66 8.68
C SER A 75 -26.61 11.97 8.26
N LYS A 76 -26.42 13.04 9.04
CA LYS A 76 -27.00 14.37 8.73
C LYS A 76 -26.37 14.96 7.47
N VAL A 77 -25.04 14.93 7.36
CA VAL A 77 -24.31 15.42 6.17
C VAL A 77 -24.67 14.57 4.95
N GLY A 78 -24.80 13.25 5.12
CA GLY A 78 -25.17 12.33 4.03
C GLY A 78 -26.47 12.72 3.34
N LYS A 79 -27.50 13.14 4.09
CA LYS A 79 -28.76 13.63 3.51
C LYS A 79 -28.57 14.86 2.63
N LEU A 80 -27.80 15.83 3.10
CA LEU A 80 -27.49 17.05 2.33
C LEU A 80 -26.70 16.71 1.06
N VAL A 81 -25.77 15.75 1.14
CA VAL A 81 -25.02 15.27 -0.02
C VAL A 81 -25.94 14.54 -1.00
N ASP A 82 -26.88 13.72 -0.52
CA ASP A 82 -27.84 13.01 -1.38
C ASP A 82 -28.80 13.98 -2.10
N GLU A 83 -29.23 15.04 -1.42
CA GLU A 83 -30.00 16.15 -1.99
C GLU A 83 -29.20 16.89 -3.05
N ALA A 84 -27.93 17.22 -2.78
CA ALA A 84 -27.04 17.86 -3.74
C ALA A 84 -26.77 16.97 -4.97
N ILE A 85 -26.51 15.67 -4.79
CA ILE A 85 -26.36 14.71 -5.90
C ILE A 85 -27.56 14.77 -6.84
N THR A 86 -28.77 14.77 -6.26
CA THR A 86 -30.02 14.78 -7.03
C THR A 86 -30.23 16.13 -7.73
N THR A 87 -29.95 17.24 -7.04
CA THR A 87 -30.18 18.60 -7.54
C THR A 87 -29.22 18.96 -8.67
N GLU A 88 -27.95 18.55 -8.54
CA GLU A 88 -26.89 18.82 -9.51
C GLU A 88 -26.83 17.76 -10.63
N GLY A 89 -27.67 16.71 -10.57
CA GLY A 89 -27.73 15.66 -11.58
C GLY A 89 -26.50 14.74 -11.62
N TYR A 90 -25.78 14.59 -10.51
CA TYR A 90 -24.61 13.71 -10.45
C TYR A 90 -25.01 12.23 -10.49
N GLU A 91 -24.28 11.45 -11.28
CA GLU A 91 -24.43 10.00 -11.32
C GLU A 91 -23.85 9.32 -10.08
N ARG A 92 -24.50 8.23 -9.67
CA ARG A 92 -24.02 7.38 -8.58
C ARG A 92 -23.30 6.18 -9.15
N ILE A 93 -22.13 5.89 -8.60
CA ILE A 93 -21.39 4.68 -8.94
C ILE A 93 -22.16 3.46 -8.41
N ALA A 94 -22.52 2.56 -9.32
CA ALA A 94 -23.24 1.34 -9.00
C ALA A 94 -22.34 0.34 -8.25
N ASP A 95 -22.98 -0.54 -7.46
CA ASP A 95 -22.27 -1.68 -6.88
C ASP A 95 -21.98 -2.70 -7.99
N ALA A 96 -20.81 -3.33 -7.94
CA ALA A 96 -20.39 -4.30 -8.95
C ALA A 96 -20.82 -5.73 -8.58
N GLU A 97 -21.13 -6.57 -9.56
CA GLU A 97 -21.38 -8.01 -9.32
C GLU A 97 -20.08 -8.73 -8.92
N LYS A 98 -18.98 -8.39 -9.60
CA LYS A 98 -17.61 -8.86 -9.30
C LYS A 98 -16.71 -7.66 -9.05
N PRO A 99 -16.69 -7.12 -7.82
CA PRO A 99 -15.94 -5.90 -7.55
C PRO A 99 -14.45 -6.08 -7.79
N ILE A 100 -13.88 -5.15 -8.56
CA ILE A 100 -12.45 -5.12 -8.90
C ILE A 100 -11.78 -4.01 -8.09
N LEU A 101 -10.63 -4.32 -7.51
CA LEU A 101 -9.77 -3.37 -6.84
C LEU A 101 -8.46 -3.20 -7.61
N ILE A 102 -8.20 -1.99 -8.10
CA ILE A 102 -6.88 -1.61 -8.60
C ILE A 102 -6.16 -0.83 -7.50
N SER A 103 -4.92 -1.20 -7.22
CA SER A 103 -4.08 -0.51 -6.26
C SER A 103 -2.72 -0.14 -6.86
N LEU A 104 -2.39 1.15 -6.83
CA LEU A 104 -1.06 1.67 -7.15
C LEU A 104 -0.22 1.76 -5.88
N LYS A 105 1.00 1.21 -5.92
CA LYS A 105 1.99 1.24 -4.84
C LYS A 105 3.32 1.74 -5.38
N GLY A 106 4.00 2.55 -4.58
CA GLY A 106 5.25 3.22 -4.99
C GLY A 106 5.54 4.38 -4.07
N ALA A 107 6.81 4.77 -3.98
CA ALA A 107 7.26 5.89 -3.16
C ALA A 107 6.56 7.21 -3.52
N SER A 108 6.68 8.22 -2.65
CA SER A 108 6.25 9.58 -2.98
C SER A 108 6.95 10.04 -4.27
N ALA A 109 6.21 10.67 -5.20
CA ALA A 109 6.72 11.09 -6.51
C ALA A 109 7.26 9.98 -7.44
N ALA A 110 7.00 8.70 -7.15
CA ALA A 110 7.30 7.58 -8.06
C ALA A 110 6.43 7.55 -9.36
N GLY A 111 5.72 8.61 -9.70
CA GLY A 111 4.91 8.70 -10.94
C GLY A 111 3.59 7.91 -10.96
N LYS A 112 3.08 7.42 -9.82
CA LYS A 112 1.76 6.74 -9.73
C LYS A 112 0.62 7.50 -10.41
N SER A 113 0.58 8.83 -10.26
CA SER A 113 -0.49 9.66 -10.84
C SER A 113 -0.37 9.80 -12.35
N SER A 114 0.84 9.67 -12.90
CA SER A 114 1.08 9.64 -14.34
C SER A 114 0.58 8.33 -14.98
N LEU A 115 0.32 7.29 -14.18
CA LEU A 115 -0.24 6.01 -14.63
C LEU A 115 -1.76 5.98 -14.65
N ARG A 116 -2.44 7.06 -14.22
CA ARG A 116 -3.91 7.09 -14.23
C ARG A 116 -4.53 6.94 -15.62
N PRO A 117 -3.96 7.50 -16.72
CA PRO A 117 -4.46 7.25 -18.07
C PRO A 117 -4.40 5.76 -18.42
N MET A 118 -3.25 5.11 -18.19
CA MET A 118 -3.09 3.66 -18.35
C MET A 118 -4.12 2.87 -17.55
N LEU A 119 -4.38 3.25 -16.30
CA LEU A 119 -5.41 2.58 -15.50
C LEU A 119 -6.81 2.76 -16.05
N SER A 120 -7.10 3.88 -16.71
CA SER A 120 -8.40 4.13 -17.33
C SER A 120 -8.55 3.23 -18.57
N GLU A 121 -7.51 3.14 -19.40
CA GLU A 121 -7.45 2.20 -20.54
C GLU A 121 -7.64 0.75 -20.08
N MET A 122 -6.93 0.34 -19.04
CA MET A 122 -7.05 -1.01 -18.49
C MET A 122 -8.43 -1.28 -17.88
N MET A 123 -9.05 -0.28 -17.23
CA MET A 123 -10.43 -0.41 -16.75
C MET A 123 -11.40 -0.60 -17.92
N ALA A 124 -11.20 0.12 -19.03
CA ALA A 124 -11.97 -0.06 -20.25
C ALA A 124 -11.77 -1.45 -20.87
N GLU A 125 -10.54 -1.98 -20.89
CA GLU A 125 -10.24 -3.35 -21.33
C GLU A 125 -10.93 -4.41 -20.46
N LEU A 126 -11.11 -4.14 -19.17
CA LEU A 126 -11.88 -4.97 -18.24
C LEU A 126 -13.40 -4.77 -18.39
N GLY A 127 -13.86 -3.95 -19.34
CA GLY A 127 -15.26 -3.66 -19.59
C GLY A 127 -15.90 -2.72 -18.57
N ILE A 128 -15.09 -1.94 -17.84
CA ILE A 128 -15.58 -0.98 -16.85
C ILE A 128 -15.60 0.41 -17.47
N GLU A 129 -16.77 1.04 -17.46
CA GLU A 129 -16.96 2.41 -17.96
C GLU A 129 -16.15 3.44 -17.15
N ASP A 130 -15.78 4.57 -17.76
CA ASP A 130 -14.97 5.64 -17.15
C ASP A 130 -15.53 6.20 -15.83
N HIS A 131 -16.84 6.04 -15.59
CA HIS A 131 -17.53 6.44 -14.36
C HIS A 131 -18.04 5.25 -13.52
N GLY A 132 -17.72 4.02 -13.93
CA GLY A 132 -18.12 2.78 -13.28
C GLY A 132 -17.32 2.43 -12.02
N TYR A 133 -16.42 3.30 -11.56
CA TYR A 133 -15.54 3.01 -10.42
C TYR A 133 -15.28 4.21 -9.50
N GLY A 134 -15.06 3.91 -8.22
CA GLY A 134 -14.71 4.90 -7.20
C GLY A 134 -13.21 5.11 -7.10
N THR A 135 -12.75 6.35 -7.22
CA THR A 135 -11.35 6.71 -6.96
C THR A 135 -11.13 7.08 -5.50
N ILE A 136 -10.24 6.37 -4.81
CA ILE A 136 -9.82 6.68 -3.44
C ILE A 136 -8.44 7.31 -3.47
N SER A 137 -8.39 8.63 -3.29
CA SER A 137 -7.14 9.40 -3.18
C SER A 137 -7.26 10.46 -2.07
N PRO A 138 -6.87 10.15 -0.83
CA PRO A 138 -7.03 11.07 0.30
C PRO A 138 -6.33 12.43 0.11
N ASP A 139 -5.27 12.47 -0.69
CA ASP A 139 -4.52 13.68 -1.01
C ASP A 139 -5.35 14.76 -1.75
N ILE A 140 -6.55 14.43 -2.26
CA ILE A 140 -7.47 15.42 -2.82
C ILE A 140 -7.99 16.39 -1.74
N TRP A 141 -8.18 15.89 -0.51
CA TRP A 141 -8.77 16.66 0.59
C TRP A 141 -7.85 17.76 1.13
N ARG A 142 -6.53 17.67 0.90
CA ARG A 142 -5.56 18.66 1.42
C ARG A 142 -5.87 20.09 0.99
N ARG A 143 -6.37 20.26 -0.24
CA ARG A 143 -6.78 21.58 -0.77
C ARG A 143 -8.03 22.15 -0.11
N MET A 144 -8.86 21.29 0.48
CA MET A 144 -10.07 21.70 1.19
C MET A 144 -9.82 21.98 2.68
N LEU A 145 -8.66 21.56 3.20
CA LEU A 145 -8.31 21.68 4.62
C LEU A 145 -7.50 22.93 4.95
N LEU A 146 -6.89 23.56 3.95
CA LEU A 146 -6.08 24.75 4.13
C LEU A 146 -6.49 25.80 3.11
N ASP A 147 -6.57 27.03 3.58
CA ASP A 147 -6.45 28.21 2.73
C ASP A 147 -4.97 28.38 2.36
N TYR A 148 -4.62 27.99 1.13
CA TYR A 148 -3.24 28.07 0.64
C TYR A 148 -2.76 29.51 0.48
N ASP A 149 -3.66 30.44 0.13
CA ASP A 149 -3.32 31.83 -0.11
C ASP A 149 -2.96 32.53 1.22
N ALA A 150 -3.63 32.16 2.31
CA ALA A 150 -3.33 32.64 3.65
C ALA A 150 -1.97 32.17 4.20
N LEU A 151 -1.31 31.18 3.60
CA LEU A 151 -0.02 30.65 4.09
C LEU A 151 1.17 31.56 3.79
N GLY A 152 1.06 32.48 2.81
CA GLY A 152 2.15 33.36 2.40
C GLY A 152 3.45 32.58 2.12
N GLU A 153 4.56 33.02 2.69
CA GLU A 153 5.88 32.37 2.51
C GLU A 153 5.94 30.92 3.03
N SER A 154 5.02 30.53 3.92
CA SER A 154 4.96 29.19 4.50
C SER A 154 4.25 28.17 3.62
N TYR A 155 3.80 28.52 2.41
CA TYR A 155 3.05 27.63 1.50
C TYR A 155 3.76 26.29 1.24
N LYS A 156 5.11 26.28 1.29
CA LYS A 156 5.91 25.06 1.11
C LYS A 156 5.67 24.01 2.20
N TYR A 157 5.18 24.40 3.37
CA TYR A 157 4.91 23.51 4.50
C TYR A 157 3.45 23.01 4.56
N ALA A 158 2.59 23.42 3.61
CA ALA A 158 1.15 23.10 3.60
C ALA A 158 0.85 21.59 3.73
N GLY A 159 1.67 20.74 3.10
CA GLY A 159 1.52 19.29 3.21
C GLY A 159 1.67 18.77 4.65
N ARG A 160 2.56 19.38 5.44
CA ARG A 160 2.79 18.94 6.83
C ARG A 160 1.64 19.35 7.75
N PHE A 161 1.06 20.53 7.54
CA PHE A 161 -0.02 21.06 8.37
C PHE A 161 -1.33 20.26 8.33
N THR A 162 -1.54 19.39 7.33
CA THR A 162 -2.78 18.61 7.17
C THR A 162 -2.63 17.12 7.38
N SER A 163 -1.44 16.65 7.78
CA SER A 163 -1.15 15.20 7.76
C SER A 163 -1.99 14.40 8.75
N HIS A 164 -2.32 14.97 9.91
CA HIS A 164 -3.17 14.29 10.90
C HIS A 164 -4.64 14.24 10.45
N GLU A 165 -5.13 15.32 9.88
CA GLU A 165 -6.49 15.48 9.38
C GLU A 165 -6.76 14.51 8.23
N ILE A 166 -5.80 14.36 7.30
CA ILE A 166 -5.89 13.40 6.19
C ILE A 166 -5.99 11.96 6.70
N ASN A 167 -5.22 11.59 7.74
CA ASN A 167 -5.33 10.26 8.35
C ASN A 167 -6.71 10.03 8.99
N ILE A 168 -7.29 11.06 9.60
CA ILE A 168 -8.64 11.01 10.17
C ILE A 168 -9.68 10.82 9.06
N ILE A 169 -9.58 11.59 7.97
CA ILE A 169 -10.49 11.51 6.82
C ILE A 169 -10.42 10.14 6.17
N ASP A 170 -9.21 9.63 5.88
CA ASP A 170 -9.01 8.31 5.26
C ASP A 170 -9.58 7.18 6.15
N THR A 171 -9.40 7.29 7.48
CA THR A 171 -10.00 6.34 8.43
C THR A 171 -11.53 6.40 8.42
N LYS A 172 -12.12 7.59 8.33
CA LYS A 172 -13.57 7.76 8.25
C LYS A 172 -14.13 7.25 6.92
N LEU A 173 -13.41 7.45 5.82
CA LEU A 173 -13.74 6.90 4.50
C LEU A 173 -13.78 5.37 4.53
N ASP A 174 -12.77 4.72 5.12
CA ASP A 174 -12.75 3.26 5.30
C ASP A 174 -13.98 2.76 6.08
N HIS A 175 -14.32 3.44 7.19
CA HIS A 175 -15.51 3.09 7.97
C HIS A 175 -16.80 3.26 7.18
N TYR A 176 -16.89 4.31 6.36
CA TYR A 176 -18.05 4.59 5.52
C TYR A 176 -18.23 3.51 4.44
N ILE A 177 -17.16 3.21 3.68
CA ILE A 177 -17.19 2.16 2.64
C ILE A 177 -17.56 0.82 3.29
N ARG A 178 -16.96 0.49 4.43
CA ARG A 178 -17.26 -0.75 5.15
C ARG A 178 -18.72 -0.83 5.59
N ALA A 179 -19.29 0.25 6.13
CA ALA A 179 -20.67 0.27 6.58
C ALA A 179 -21.64 0.05 5.39
N LYS A 180 -21.41 0.74 4.27
CA LYS A 180 -22.17 0.53 3.04
C LYS A 180 -22.06 -0.90 2.52
N ALA A 181 -20.85 -1.44 2.49
CA ALA A 181 -20.61 -2.81 2.05
C ALA A 181 -21.27 -3.86 2.96
N GLU A 182 -21.33 -3.60 4.28
CA GLU A 182 -22.02 -4.46 5.25
C GLU A 182 -23.52 -4.51 5.03
N GLU A 183 -24.12 -3.38 4.66
CA GLU A 183 -25.54 -3.25 4.33
C GLU A 183 -25.87 -3.88 2.97
N ARG A 184 -25.13 -3.49 1.92
CA ARG A 184 -25.44 -3.86 0.53
C ARG A 184 -24.89 -5.21 0.10
N LYS A 185 -23.98 -5.79 0.89
CA LYS A 185 -23.22 -7.02 0.58
C LYS A 185 -22.38 -6.93 -0.70
N SER A 186 -22.20 -5.74 -1.26
CA SER A 186 -21.34 -5.46 -2.41
C SER A 186 -20.72 -4.06 -2.28
N ILE A 187 -19.76 -3.77 -3.15
CA ILE A 187 -19.12 -2.47 -3.35
C ILE A 187 -18.93 -2.20 -4.84
N PRO A 188 -18.76 -0.94 -5.25
CA PRO A 188 -18.32 -0.61 -6.60
C PRO A 188 -16.92 -1.14 -6.92
N HIS A 189 -16.54 -1.09 -8.19
CA HIS A 189 -15.12 -1.14 -8.57
C HIS A 189 -14.37 0.02 -7.92
N LEU A 190 -13.13 -0.21 -7.49
CA LEU A 190 -12.33 0.79 -6.78
C LEU A 190 -10.94 0.94 -7.39
N MET A 191 -10.55 2.19 -7.64
CA MET A 191 -9.16 2.56 -7.92
C MET A 191 -8.56 3.25 -6.69
N VAL A 192 -7.54 2.64 -6.10
CA VAL A 192 -6.94 3.11 -4.85
C VAL A 192 -5.55 3.66 -5.12
N ASP A 193 -5.45 5.00 -5.08
CA ASP A 193 -4.21 5.78 -5.12
C ASP A 193 -3.98 6.43 -3.75
N ARG A 194 -3.83 5.57 -2.74
CA ARG A 194 -3.50 5.97 -1.36
C ARG A 194 -2.17 5.37 -0.94
N PHE A 195 -1.25 6.24 -0.56
CA PHE A 195 -0.05 5.86 0.16
C PHE A 195 -0.38 5.91 1.65
N ARG A 196 -0.46 4.75 2.31
CA ARG A 196 -0.46 4.73 3.78
C ARG A 196 0.88 4.22 4.26
N PHE A 197 1.51 4.98 5.13
CA PHE A 197 2.71 4.57 5.86
C PHE A 197 2.49 3.25 6.61
N ASP A 198 1.28 3.00 7.11
CA ASP A 198 0.92 1.75 7.78
C ASP A 198 0.56 0.59 6.82
N SER A 199 0.45 0.82 5.51
CA SER A 199 0.29 -0.27 4.53
C SER A 199 1.56 -1.10 4.38
N PHE A 200 2.71 -0.57 4.80
CA PHE A 200 4.02 -1.21 4.74
C PHE A 200 4.60 -1.54 6.14
N ALA A 201 4.04 -0.99 7.22
CA ALA A 201 4.42 -1.30 8.60
C ALA A 201 3.86 -2.66 9.05
N SER A 202 4.75 -3.63 9.31
CA SER A 202 4.47 -5.06 9.56
C SER A 202 3.42 -5.33 10.64
N GLU A 203 3.37 -4.54 11.71
CA GLU A 203 2.46 -4.75 12.85
C GLU A 203 0.97 -4.55 12.51
N LYS A 204 0.67 -3.77 11.45
CA LYS A 204 -0.71 -3.44 11.05
C LYS A 204 -1.20 -4.14 9.78
N ILE A 205 -0.28 -4.69 8.97
CA ILE A 205 -0.62 -5.38 7.72
C ILE A 205 -1.69 -6.46 7.96
N THR A 206 -1.55 -7.29 8.99
CA THR A 206 -2.47 -8.41 9.26
C THR A 206 -3.88 -7.96 9.67
N SER A 207 -4.03 -6.80 10.32
CA SER A 207 -5.33 -6.35 10.85
C SER A 207 -6.08 -5.37 9.94
N VAL A 208 -5.38 -4.65 9.05
CA VAL A 208 -5.95 -3.51 8.30
C VAL A 208 -6.61 -3.90 6.98
N LEU A 209 -6.26 -5.00 6.31
CA LEU A 209 -6.85 -5.32 4.99
C LEU A 209 -7.91 -6.45 5.02
N HIS A 210 -7.76 -7.45 5.89
CA HIS A 210 -8.76 -8.54 6.01
C HIS A 210 -10.04 -8.14 6.77
N LYS A 211 -9.98 -7.05 7.56
CA LYS A 211 -11.16 -6.48 8.25
C LYS A 211 -11.74 -5.25 7.56
N THR A 212 -11.31 -4.95 6.33
CA THR A 212 -11.84 -3.85 5.51
C THR A 212 -12.72 -4.37 4.37
N TYR A 213 -13.09 -3.48 3.45
CA TYR A 213 -13.94 -3.76 2.31
C TYR A 213 -13.33 -4.75 1.30
N VAL A 214 -12.05 -5.13 1.44
CA VAL A 214 -11.39 -6.09 0.54
C VAL A 214 -12.05 -7.47 0.55
N ARG A 215 -12.76 -7.84 1.63
CA ARG A 215 -13.54 -9.10 1.66
C ARG A 215 -14.67 -9.16 0.62
N TYR A 216 -15.09 -8.02 0.09
CA TYR A 216 -16.11 -7.92 -0.96
C TYR A 216 -15.50 -7.82 -2.36
N ILE A 217 -14.17 -7.75 -2.46
CA ILE A 217 -13.46 -7.73 -3.74
C ILE A 217 -13.37 -9.16 -4.28
N ASP A 218 -13.71 -9.33 -5.55
CA ASP A 218 -13.53 -10.58 -6.27
C ASP A 218 -12.10 -10.68 -6.81
N THR A 219 -11.64 -9.63 -7.49
CA THR A 219 -10.35 -9.58 -8.18
C THR A 219 -9.59 -8.31 -7.83
N MET A 220 -8.28 -8.43 -7.61
CA MET A 220 -7.40 -7.35 -7.23
C MET A 220 -6.17 -7.30 -8.15
N TYR A 221 -5.96 -6.14 -8.76
CA TYR A 221 -4.77 -5.80 -9.53
C TYR A 221 -3.88 -4.86 -8.72
N MET A 222 -2.60 -5.19 -8.59
CA MET A 222 -1.65 -4.40 -7.81
C MET A 222 -0.41 -4.07 -8.61
N TYR A 223 -0.19 -2.77 -8.79
CA TYR A 223 0.93 -2.23 -9.54
C TYR A 223 1.95 -1.64 -8.57
N PHE A 224 3.17 -2.16 -8.62
CA PHE A 224 4.31 -1.71 -7.85
C PHE A 224 5.23 -0.88 -8.75
N VAL A 225 5.12 0.45 -8.61
CA VAL A 225 5.91 1.41 -9.38
C VAL A 225 7.26 1.62 -8.70
N VAL A 226 8.32 1.14 -9.36
CA VAL A 226 9.71 1.25 -8.94
C VAL A 226 10.32 2.47 -9.63
N THR A 227 11.00 3.33 -8.88
CA THR A 227 11.61 4.56 -9.40
C THR A 227 12.91 4.84 -8.65
N PRO A 228 14.01 5.16 -9.33
CA PRO A 228 15.26 5.51 -8.68
C PRO A 228 15.06 6.60 -7.61
N PRO A 229 15.58 6.42 -6.37
CA PRO A 229 15.34 7.34 -5.26
C PRO A 229 15.67 8.81 -5.59
N GLU A 230 16.78 9.06 -6.28
CA GLU A 230 17.19 10.37 -6.78
C GLU A 230 16.13 11.00 -7.70
N ALA A 231 15.58 10.23 -8.64
CA ALA A 231 14.53 10.70 -9.54
C ALA A 231 13.23 11.05 -8.78
N THR A 232 12.95 10.41 -7.64
CA THR A 232 11.80 10.77 -6.81
C THR A 232 11.95 12.15 -6.15
N VAL A 233 13.19 12.55 -5.83
CA VAL A 233 13.49 13.87 -5.27
C VAL A 233 13.28 14.95 -6.34
N GLU A 234 13.83 14.75 -7.53
CA GLU A 234 13.70 15.69 -8.66
C GLU A 234 12.23 15.88 -9.08
N ARG A 235 11.52 14.78 -9.33
CA ARG A 235 10.08 14.81 -9.64
C ARG A 235 9.26 15.42 -8.50
N GLY A 236 9.69 15.20 -7.26
CA GLY A 236 9.12 15.79 -6.06
C GLY A 236 9.23 17.31 -6.05
N TRP A 237 10.39 17.84 -6.44
CA TRP A 237 10.65 19.26 -6.57
C TRP A 237 9.80 19.91 -7.67
N GLU A 238 9.76 19.33 -8.87
CA GLU A 238 8.94 19.80 -9.98
C GLU A 238 7.45 19.85 -9.62
N ARG A 239 6.96 18.80 -8.94
CA ARG A 239 5.59 18.77 -8.42
C ARG A 239 5.36 19.85 -7.36
N GLY A 240 6.37 20.15 -6.54
CA GLY A 240 6.37 21.27 -5.61
C GLY A 240 6.11 22.59 -6.33
N LEU A 241 6.87 22.87 -7.39
CA LEU A 241 6.72 24.06 -8.23
C LEU A 241 5.34 24.16 -8.88
N MET A 242 4.84 23.06 -9.47
CA MET A 242 3.56 23.08 -10.20
C MET A 242 2.32 23.10 -9.31
N ARG A 243 2.37 22.45 -8.13
CA ARG A 243 1.18 22.15 -7.32
C ARG A 243 1.26 22.68 -5.89
N GLY A 244 2.34 23.35 -5.51
CA GLY A 244 2.59 23.83 -4.15
C GLY A 244 2.85 22.71 -3.13
N ARG A 245 3.25 21.51 -3.59
CA ARG A 245 3.38 20.31 -2.74
C ARG A 245 4.84 19.96 -2.49
N TYR A 246 5.47 20.66 -1.55
CA TYR A 246 6.86 20.42 -1.18
C TYR A 246 6.97 19.37 -0.06
N LYS A 247 8.10 18.68 -0.04
CA LYS A 247 8.58 17.83 1.05
C LYS A 247 10.09 17.98 1.15
N ALA A 248 10.66 17.68 2.32
CA ALA A 248 12.10 17.64 2.47
C ALA A 248 12.72 16.50 1.65
N VAL A 249 14.00 16.62 1.29
CA VAL A 249 14.74 15.57 0.56
C VAL A 249 14.78 14.28 1.39
N GLU A 250 15.10 14.42 2.67
CA GLU A 250 15.09 13.31 3.64
C GLU A 250 13.75 12.59 3.71
N ASP A 251 12.62 13.31 3.60
CA ASP A 251 11.29 12.70 3.54
C ASP A 251 11.11 11.88 2.25
N PHE A 252 11.55 12.37 1.09
CA PHE A 252 11.45 11.62 -0.16
C PHE A 252 12.27 10.33 -0.12
N LEU A 253 13.53 10.43 0.33
CA LEU A 253 14.43 9.28 0.42
C LEU A 253 13.96 8.29 1.51
N GLY A 254 13.51 8.79 2.66
CA GLY A 254 12.90 7.96 3.71
C GLY A 254 11.68 7.18 3.20
N HIS A 255 10.78 7.83 2.44
CA HIS A 255 9.65 7.15 1.81
C HIS A 255 10.07 6.08 0.79
N CYS A 256 11.20 6.26 0.12
CA CYS A 256 11.73 5.24 -0.80
C CYS A 256 12.09 3.98 -0.01
N VAL A 257 12.91 4.11 1.04
CA VAL A 257 13.30 2.98 1.89
C VAL A 257 12.08 2.23 2.41
N GLU A 258 11.09 2.96 2.95
CA GLU A 258 9.86 2.36 3.45
C GLU A 258 9.03 1.66 2.37
N ALA A 259 8.89 2.30 1.20
CA ALA A 259 8.13 1.73 0.09
C ALA A 259 8.78 0.44 -0.39
N TYR A 260 10.08 0.45 -0.66
CA TYR A 260 10.80 -0.71 -1.21
C TYR A 260 10.93 -1.86 -0.22
N ALA A 261 11.13 -1.58 1.08
CA ALA A 261 11.06 -2.61 2.12
C ALA A 261 9.63 -3.15 2.31
N GLY A 262 8.63 -2.41 1.87
CA GLY A 262 7.22 -2.72 2.01
C GLY A 262 6.60 -3.49 0.83
N MET A 263 7.05 -3.26 -0.40
CA MET A 263 6.48 -3.92 -1.59
C MET A 263 6.51 -5.45 -1.49
N PRO A 264 7.65 -6.10 -1.16
CA PRO A 264 7.70 -7.56 -0.99
C PRO A 264 6.72 -8.06 0.08
N LYS A 265 6.63 -7.36 1.21
CA LYS A 265 5.72 -7.72 2.31
C LYS A 265 4.27 -7.70 1.86
N LEU A 266 3.89 -6.68 1.09
CA LEU A 266 2.53 -6.55 0.58
C LEU A 266 2.20 -7.61 -0.48
N LEU A 267 3.16 -7.89 -1.39
CA LEU A 267 3.06 -8.98 -2.37
C LEU A 267 2.82 -10.32 -1.66
N PHE A 268 3.73 -10.74 -0.79
CA PHE A 268 3.64 -12.07 -0.13
C PHE A 268 2.44 -12.21 0.77
N LYS A 269 1.96 -11.11 1.36
CA LYS A 269 0.72 -11.12 2.13
C LYS A 269 -0.46 -11.54 1.26
N TRP A 270 -0.61 -10.98 0.06
CA TRP A 270 -1.73 -11.32 -0.81
C TRP A 270 -1.58 -12.67 -1.48
N LEU A 271 -0.35 -13.10 -1.76
CA LEU A 271 -0.07 -14.46 -2.21
C LEU A 271 -0.46 -15.54 -1.18
N ALA A 272 -0.44 -15.21 0.12
CA ALA A 272 -0.84 -16.12 1.19
C ALA A 272 -2.37 -16.25 1.37
N ASN A 273 -3.19 -15.64 0.50
CA ASN A 273 -4.65 -15.68 0.58
C ASN A 273 -5.23 -16.17 -0.74
N ASP A 274 -6.30 -16.95 -0.69
CA ASP A 274 -6.99 -17.47 -1.89
C ASP A 274 -7.95 -16.44 -2.51
N LYS A 275 -8.39 -15.46 -1.71
CA LYS A 275 -9.26 -14.36 -2.15
C LYS A 275 -8.76 -13.01 -1.66
N PRO A 276 -8.92 -11.94 -2.46
CA PRO A 276 -9.41 -11.95 -3.85
C PRO A 276 -8.43 -12.66 -4.81
N ARG A 277 -8.87 -12.92 -6.05
CA ARG A 277 -7.94 -13.29 -7.12
C ARG A 277 -6.91 -12.18 -7.26
N TYR A 278 -5.63 -12.53 -7.24
CA TYR A 278 -4.57 -11.54 -7.12
C TYR A 278 -3.67 -11.55 -8.35
N PHE A 279 -3.60 -10.39 -9.01
CA PHE A 279 -2.70 -10.09 -10.11
C PHE A 279 -1.76 -8.97 -9.67
N PHE A 280 -0.49 -9.09 -10.00
CA PHE A 280 0.49 -8.06 -9.68
C PHE A 280 1.44 -7.79 -10.83
N GLU A 281 1.92 -6.56 -10.88
CA GLU A 281 2.98 -6.12 -11.79
C GLU A 281 3.96 -5.21 -11.06
N PHE A 282 5.24 -5.42 -11.32
CA PHE A 282 6.32 -4.50 -10.98
C PHE A 282 6.67 -3.72 -12.24
N LEU A 283 6.66 -2.40 -12.12
CA LEU A 283 6.82 -1.46 -13.23
C LEU A 283 8.02 -0.55 -12.97
N ASP A 284 8.95 -0.50 -13.91
CA ASP A 284 10.11 0.37 -13.88
C ASP A 284 9.75 1.73 -14.46
N ASN A 285 9.67 2.73 -13.58
CA ASN A 285 9.36 4.10 -13.94
C ASN A 285 10.60 4.99 -13.95
N SER A 286 11.75 4.42 -14.32
CA SER A 286 12.98 5.15 -14.72
C SER A 286 12.89 5.82 -16.09
N VAL A 287 11.68 5.87 -16.67
CA VAL A 287 11.38 6.42 -17.98
C VAL A 287 11.00 7.92 -17.92
N PRO A 288 11.05 8.66 -19.04
CA PRO A 288 10.64 10.06 -19.09
C PRO A 288 9.17 10.27 -18.68
N MET A 289 8.85 11.46 -18.16
CA MET A 289 7.47 11.80 -17.80
C MET A 289 6.54 11.71 -19.02
N GLY A 290 5.40 11.04 -18.86
CA GLY A 290 4.41 10.85 -19.93
C GLY A 290 4.63 9.58 -20.77
N THR A 291 5.68 8.81 -20.48
CA THR A 291 5.88 7.49 -21.08
C THR A 291 5.37 6.37 -20.16
N TYR A 292 5.01 5.24 -20.75
CA TYR A 292 4.60 4.06 -20.00
C TYR A 292 5.82 3.44 -19.31
N PRO A 293 5.73 3.09 -18.01
CA PRO A 293 6.75 2.32 -17.33
C PRO A 293 7.02 0.99 -18.03
N GLU A 294 8.25 0.52 -17.94
CA GLU A 294 8.64 -0.77 -18.49
C GLU A 294 8.26 -1.91 -17.53
N LEU A 295 7.90 -3.07 -18.06
CA LEU A 295 7.56 -4.23 -17.23
C LEU A 295 8.83 -4.84 -16.61
N ILE A 296 8.85 -4.97 -15.28
CA ILE A 296 9.90 -5.68 -14.55
C ILE A 296 9.52 -7.15 -14.40
N ALA A 297 8.32 -7.37 -13.86
CA ALA A 297 7.78 -8.68 -13.58
C ALA A 297 6.25 -8.62 -13.46
N ARG A 298 5.56 -9.71 -13.79
CA ARG A 298 4.10 -9.88 -13.58
C ARG A 298 3.79 -11.24 -12.99
N GLY A 299 2.62 -11.41 -12.40
CA GLY A 299 2.22 -12.73 -11.93
C GLY A 299 0.88 -12.77 -11.20
N THR A 300 0.60 -13.96 -10.67
CA THR A 300 -0.62 -14.28 -9.92
C THR A 300 -0.29 -15.12 -8.68
N GLN A 301 -1.32 -15.63 -7.99
CA GLN A 301 -1.13 -16.63 -6.93
C GLN A 301 -0.52 -17.92 -7.50
N GLY A 302 0.81 -18.07 -7.35
CA GLY A 302 1.54 -19.31 -7.62
C GLY A 302 2.59 -19.22 -8.72
N GLN A 303 2.50 -18.23 -9.62
CA GLN A 303 3.48 -18.02 -10.69
C GLN A 303 3.92 -16.55 -10.82
N MET A 304 5.17 -16.37 -11.24
CA MET A 304 5.76 -15.07 -11.53
C MET A 304 6.59 -15.15 -12.81
N GLN A 305 6.47 -14.15 -13.68
CA GLN A 305 7.30 -13.96 -14.85
C GLN A 305 8.20 -12.75 -14.62
N ILE A 306 9.50 -12.90 -14.81
CA ILE A 306 10.52 -11.86 -14.67
C ILE A 306 11.04 -11.52 -16.06
N TYR A 307 10.88 -10.26 -16.44
CA TYR A 307 11.32 -9.72 -17.72
C TYR A 307 12.63 -8.96 -17.59
N ARG A 308 12.84 -8.28 -16.44
CA ARG A 308 14.02 -7.45 -16.20
C ARG A 308 14.57 -7.73 -14.83
N VAL A 309 15.72 -8.40 -14.78
CA VAL A 309 16.34 -8.81 -13.51
C VAL A 309 16.92 -7.63 -12.74
N ARG A 310 17.52 -6.65 -13.42
CA ARG A 310 18.18 -5.54 -12.73
C ARG A 310 17.22 -4.66 -11.93
N PRO A 311 16.12 -4.13 -12.51
CA PRO A 311 15.12 -3.38 -11.74
C PRO A 311 14.47 -4.21 -10.62
N LEU A 312 14.39 -5.54 -10.76
CA LEU A 312 13.90 -6.41 -9.70
C LEU A 312 14.86 -6.44 -8.50
N ILE A 313 16.17 -6.51 -8.75
CA ILE A 313 17.22 -6.41 -7.71
C ILE A 313 17.29 -5.00 -7.13
N ASP A 314 16.98 -3.97 -7.92
CA ASP A 314 16.98 -2.58 -7.46
C ASP A 314 15.96 -2.33 -6.34
N ILE A 315 14.90 -3.14 -6.23
CA ILE A 315 13.97 -3.10 -5.08
C ILE A 315 14.70 -3.32 -3.74
N ASP A 316 15.71 -4.20 -3.69
CA ASP A 316 16.54 -4.37 -2.49
C ASP A 316 17.59 -3.27 -2.35
N ARG A 317 18.21 -2.84 -3.46
CA ARG A 317 19.21 -1.77 -3.46
C ARG A 317 18.64 -0.44 -2.98
N TYR A 318 17.42 -0.09 -3.37
CA TYR A 318 16.77 1.16 -2.98
C TYR A 318 16.33 1.21 -1.52
N GLN A 319 16.45 0.10 -0.78
CA GLN A 319 16.35 0.09 0.69
C GLN A 319 17.66 0.57 1.35
N ARG A 320 18.77 0.59 0.59
CA ARG A 320 20.13 0.92 1.04
C ARG A 320 20.57 2.22 0.38
N ILE A 321 20.02 3.33 0.87
CA ILE A 321 20.34 4.67 0.40
C ILE A 321 20.65 5.60 1.56
N ASN A 322 21.44 6.63 1.30
CA ASN A 322 21.72 7.67 2.27
C ASN A 322 20.57 8.69 2.29
N VAL A 323 19.68 8.58 3.28
CA VAL A 323 18.55 9.52 3.44
C VAL A 323 18.99 10.94 3.81
N LEU A 324 20.24 11.12 4.26
CA LEU A 324 20.84 12.41 4.59
C LEU A 324 21.72 12.95 3.45
N ALA A 325 21.58 12.42 2.23
CA ALA A 325 22.33 12.87 1.08
C ALA A 325 22.11 14.37 0.81
N THR A 326 23.21 15.09 0.57
CA THR A 326 23.19 16.52 0.21
C THR A 326 23.49 16.77 -1.27
N SER A 327 23.80 15.72 -2.03
CA SER A 327 23.93 15.73 -3.50
C SER A 327 23.42 14.40 -4.10
N PRO A 328 23.06 14.37 -5.40
CA PRO A 328 22.59 13.15 -6.06
C PRO A 328 23.57 11.98 -5.95
N ASP A 329 24.88 12.22 -6.11
CA ASP A 329 25.92 11.18 -6.03
C ASP A 329 26.04 10.53 -4.65
N GLN A 330 25.51 11.18 -3.61
CA GLN A 330 25.51 10.66 -2.24
C GLN A 330 24.29 9.79 -1.94
N VAL A 331 23.27 9.75 -2.81
CA VAL A 331 22.01 9.03 -2.54
C VAL A 331 22.25 7.53 -2.49
N ALA A 332 22.94 7.00 -3.50
CA ALA A 332 23.26 5.59 -3.59
C ALA A 332 24.21 5.14 -2.47
N ALA A 333 24.01 3.94 -1.94
CA ALA A 333 25.01 3.33 -1.04
C ALA A 333 26.33 3.05 -1.79
N ALA A 334 27.38 2.77 -1.01
CA ALA A 334 28.67 2.37 -1.56
C ALA A 334 28.52 1.16 -2.52
N SER A 335 29.27 1.17 -3.62
CA SER A 335 29.18 0.18 -4.71
C SER A 335 29.23 -1.27 -4.23
N GLU A 336 30.06 -1.57 -3.22
CA GLU A 336 30.15 -2.88 -2.57
C GLU A 336 28.81 -3.36 -2.01
N GLN A 337 28.03 -2.46 -1.39
CA GLN A 337 26.71 -2.79 -0.84
C GLN A 337 25.65 -2.99 -1.92
N LEU A 338 25.88 -2.49 -3.14
CA LEU A 338 24.97 -2.57 -4.29
C LEU A 338 25.26 -3.77 -5.19
N LYS A 339 26.31 -4.55 -4.91
CA LYS A 339 26.57 -5.83 -5.60
C LYS A 339 25.38 -6.77 -5.49
N VAL A 340 25.19 -7.60 -6.52
CA VAL A 340 24.05 -8.54 -6.61
C VAL A 340 24.00 -9.44 -5.39
N GLU A 341 25.11 -10.04 -4.98
CA GLU A 341 25.24 -10.92 -3.81
C GLU A 341 24.60 -10.36 -2.53
N ASN A 342 24.64 -9.04 -2.37
CA ASN A 342 24.14 -8.32 -1.20
C ASN A 342 22.65 -7.95 -1.29
N ASN A 343 22.00 -8.10 -2.47
CA ASN A 343 20.66 -7.60 -2.79
C ASN A 343 19.75 -8.67 -3.42
N LEU A 344 19.98 -9.95 -3.10
CA LEU A 344 19.14 -11.07 -3.56
C LEU A 344 17.96 -11.39 -2.60
N GLY A 345 17.75 -10.59 -1.56
CA GLY A 345 16.78 -10.89 -0.50
C GLY A 345 15.35 -11.03 -1.01
N PHE A 346 14.90 -10.13 -1.88
CA PHE A 346 13.59 -10.20 -2.50
C PHE A 346 13.47 -11.40 -3.45
N LEU A 347 14.42 -11.59 -4.36
CA LEU A 347 14.42 -12.73 -5.30
C LEU A 347 14.42 -14.08 -4.57
N ARG A 348 15.21 -14.24 -3.51
CA ARG A 348 15.22 -15.45 -2.68
C ARG A 348 13.86 -15.70 -2.02
N GLN A 349 13.18 -14.64 -1.56
CA GLN A 349 11.81 -14.79 -1.05
C GLN A 349 10.84 -15.21 -2.15
N CYS A 350 10.97 -14.68 -3.37
CA CYS A 350 10.16 -15.14 -4.51
C CYS A 350 10.39 -16.63 -4.78
N ILE A 351 11.66 -17.06 -4.90
CA ILE A 351 12.03 -18.46 -5.13
C ILE A 351 11.42 -19.39 -4.06
N ALA A 352 11.40 -18.95 -2.80
CA ALA A 352 10.85 -19.73 -1.70
C ALA A 352 9.32 -19.78 -1.65
N LYS A 353 8.61 -18.86 -2.33
CA LYS A 353 7.15 -18.66 -2.19
C LYS A 353 6.37 -19.00 -3.45
N PHE A 354 6.95 -18.80 -4.63
CA PHE A 354 6.31 -19.15 -5.90
C PHE A 354 6.60 -20.60 -6.27
N LYS A 355 5.61 -21.26 -6.88
CA LYS A 355 5.78 -22.63 -7.40
C LYS A 355 6.56 -22.62 -8.71
N LEU A 356 6.33 -21.59 -9.51
CA LEU A 356 6.94 -21.36 -10.80
C LEU A 356 7.40 -19.92 -10.91
N ILE A 357 8.66 -19.72 -11.25
CA ILE A 357 9.19 -18.44 -11.71
C ILE A 357 9.74 -18.66 -13.11
N GLU A 358 9.35 -17.83 -14.07
CA GLU A 358 9.87 -17.87 -15.43
C GLU A 358 10.65 -16.59 -15.71
N PHE A 359 11.83 -16.73 -16.30
CA PHE A 359 12.60 -15.63 -16.86
C PHE A 359 12.28 -15.57 -18.34
N VAL A 360 11.73 -14.43 -18.76
CA VAL A 360 11.12 -14.25 -20.05
C VAL A 360 11.89 -13.19 -20.82
N ASP A 361 12.19 -13.48 -22.07
CA ASP A 361 12.85 -12.53 -22.96
C ASP A 361 11.89 -11.40 -23.35
N LEU A 362 12.36 -10.15 -23.24
CA LEU A 362 11.57 -8.96 -23.50
C LEU A 362 11.06 -8.85 -24.94
N THR A 363 11.80 -9.40 -25.91
CA THR A 363 11.49 -9.21 -27.34
C THR A 363 10.51 -10.26 -27.83
N THR A 364 10.70 -11.50 -27.38
CA THR A 364 9.98 -12.67 -27.89
C THR A 364 8.82 -13.12 -26.99
N ASP A 365 8.77 -12.62 -25.74
CA ASP A 365 7.85 -13.10 -24.68
C ASP A 365 7.98 -14.61 -24.39
N ASN A 366 9.12 -15.22 -24.78
CA ASN A 366 9.42 -16.63 -24.56
C ASN A 366 10.24 -16.83 -23.28
N CYS A 367 9.90 -17.88 -22.53
CA CYS A 367 10.64 -18.29 -21.34
C CYS A 367 11.96 -18.97 -21.73
N PHE A 368 13.08 -18.48 -21.19
CA PHE A 368 14.41 -19.07 -21.42
C PHE A 368 14.98 -19.82 -20.22
N MET A 369 14.56 -19.46 -19.01
CA MET A 369 14.97 -20.11 -17.76
C MET A 369 13.79 -20.11 -16.80
N ALA A 370 13.60 -21.19 -16.06
CA ALA A 370 12.56 -21.27 -15.06
C ALA A 370 13.10 -21.79 -13.73
N ILE A 371 12.34 -21.52 -12.67
CA ILE A 371 12.57 -22.04 -11.33
C ILE A 371 11.30 -22.77 -10.92
N ARG A 372 11.37 -24.09 -10.86
CA ARG A 372 10.26 -24.94 -10.40
C ARG A 372 10.56 -25.44 -8.99
N SER A 373 9.74 -25.01 -8.03
CA SER A 373 9.88 -25.41 -6.62
C SER A 373 11.30 -25.21 -6.06
N GLY A 374 11.99 -24.15 -6.47
CA GLY A 374 13.34 -23.82 -6.02
C GLY A 374 14.48 -24.34 -6.91
N SER A 375 14.20 -25.26 -7.85
CA SER A 375 15.19 -25.79 -8.77
C SER A 375 15.22 -25.02 -10.08
N PHE A 376 16.41 -24.59 -10.49
CA PHE A 376 16.61 -23.91 -11.77
C PHE A 376 16.61 -24.91 -12.91
N GLU A 377 15.93 -24.56 -14.00
CA GLU A 377 15.87 -25.31 -15.24
C GLU A 377 16.07 -24.35 -16.41
N LEU A 378 16.78 -24.83 -17.42
CA LEU A 378 16.98 -24.09 -18.65
C LEU A 378 15.94 -24.56 -19.68
N VAL A 379 15.19 -23.60 -20.23
CA VAL A 379 14.04 -23.87 -21.12
C VAL A 379 14.45 -23.66 -22.59
N ASP A 380 15.20 -22.58 -22.86
CA ASP A 380 15.76 -22.28 -24.18
C ASP A 380 17.21 -21.84 -24.03
N THR A 381 18.14 -22.67 -24.54
CA THR A 381 19.59 -22.45 -24.37
C THR A 381 20.09 -21.27 -25.17
N GLU A 382 19.52 -21.04 -26.35
CA GLU A 382 19.96 -19.95 -27.22
C GLU A 382 19.50 -18.62 -26.65
N LEU A 383 18.23 -18.54 -26.26
CA LEU A 383 17.66 -17.35 -25.64
C LEU A 383 18.30 -17.06 -24.28
N PHE A 384 18.66 -18.10 -23.51
CA PHE A 384 19.41 -17.96 -22.26
C PHE A 384 20.79 -17.32 -22.51
N ARG A 385 21.57 -17.80 -23.49
CA ARG A 385 22.88 -17.22 -23.82
C ARG A 385 22.77 -15.77 -24.27
N GLN A 386 21.74 -15.43 -25.05
CA GLN A 386 21.49 -14.07 -25.50
C GLN A 386 21.18 -13.14 -24.31
N ASN A 387 20.36 -13.60 -23.36
CA ASN A 387 20.00 -12.83 -22.18
C ASN A 387 21.13 -12.76 -21.13
N LEU A 388 22.03 -13.76 -21.08
CA LEU A 388 23.15 -13.83 -20.13
C LEU A 388 24.21 -12.72 -20.32
N VAL A 389 24.14 -11.95 -21.42
CA VAL A 389 24.94 -10.74 -21.62
C VAL A 389 24.60 -9.66 -20.57
N ASP A 390 23.41 -9.70 -19.97
CA ASP A 390 23.09 -8.88 -18.80
C ASP A 390 23.93 -9.34 -17.59
N GLN A 391 24.83 -8.46 -17.14
CA GLN A 391 25.71 -8.75 -16.00
C GLN A 391 24.96 -9.10 -14.72
N THR A 392 23.79 -8.49 -14.48
CA THR A 392 22.97 -8.80 -13.30
C THR A 392 22.40 -10.21 -13.41
N LEU A 393 21.94 -10.63 -14.59
CA LEU A 393 21.52 -12.02 -14.81
C LEU A 393 22.69 -12.99 -14.62
N HIS A 394 23.85 -12.69 -15.21
CA HIS A 394 25.05 -13.51 -15.07
C HIS A 394 25.45 -13.70 -13.61
N ASP A 395 25.46 -12.61 -12.83
CA ASP A 395 25.78 -12.65 -11.39
C ASP A 395 24.75 -13.48 -10.61
N ILE A 396 23.44 -13.32 -10.91
CA ILE A 396 22.38 -14.13 -10.29
C ILE A 396 22.60 -15.62 -10.55
N VAL A 397 22.83 -16.00 -11.81
CA VAL A 397 23.03 -17.40 -12.19
C VAL A 397 24.29 -17.95 -11.55
N SER A 398 25.40 -17.21 -11.58
CA SER A 398 26.66 -17.61 -10.94
C SER A 398 26.50 -17.89 -9.44
N LEU A 399 25.66 -17.12 -8.75
CA LEU A 399 25.43 -17.24 -7.32
C LEU A 399 24.39 -18.29 -6.93
N LEU A 400 23.37 -18.51 -7.77
CA LEU A 400 22.20 -19.34 -7.42
C LEU A 400 22.11 -20.65 -8.20
N ALA A 401 22.69 -20.72 -9.39
CA ALA A 401 22.61 -21.87 -10.30
C ALA A 401 23.88 -21.97 -11.19
N PRO A 402 25.09 -22.06 -10.60
CA PRO A 402 26.35 -22.05 -11.35
C PRO A 402 26.45 -23.21 -12.36
N ASP A 403 25.76 -24.32 -12.12
CA ASP A 403 25.72 -25.48 -13.01
C ASP A 403 25.09 -25.15 -14.38
N LEU A 404 24.29 -24.08 -14.49
CA LEU A 404 23.72 -23.62 -15.76
C LEU A 404 24.72 -22.86 -16.64
N LEU A 405 25.90 -22.50 -16.10
CA LEU A 405 26.95 -21.80 -16.85
C LEU A 405 27.98 -22.77 -17.47
N THR A 406 27.99 -24.01 -17.01
CA THR A 406 28.99 -25.03 -17.40
C THR A 406 28.44 -26.09 -18.35
N GLY A 407 27.12 -26.11 -18.58
CA GLY A 407 26.43 -26.89 -19.62
C GLY A 407 26.06 -26.05 -20.82
#